data_AF-A0A521U781-F1
#
_entry.id   AF-A0A521U781-F1
#
_cell.length_a   1.000
_cell.length_b   1.000
_cell.length_c   1.000
_cell.angle_alpha   90.00
_cell.angle_beta   90.00
_cell.angle_gamma   90.00
#
_symmetry.space_group_name_H-M   'P 1'
#
loop_
_entity.id
_entity.type
_entity.pdbx_description
1 polymer ?
#
loop_
_entity_poly.entity_id
_entity_poly.type
_entity_poly.pdbx_seq_one_letter_code
_entity_poly.pdbx_strand_id
1 'polypeptide(L)'
;MEPRAAVYVGRKAAGPSPATWTDLAIVAGAGVRVRALRFTDLRTSIQDLWTAAGLGTLPQFTGGAIAAETRKIKASDLTDLRSWLAQYEDSQYAQTRRARVYIEYDAFNDNPFQGPLQYGIGRRTGLWDGCGRQSFWWDRAGRMTREERTIDGTVYVTQWSYDAMDRVYQLTYPDGEVLTHSYAGNGLLSQITSSVGGTLVSGTEYNALNLPTRYTLGSGTTAEMRHTYYGPDAPGWPYGSLKTIQLQQGTSPYQYLVNRDMLYDPVGNVSSIADSVNGEAITYSYDHLDRLQNASAPAGETYTYNEIGNIQARNGLPYTYGDTAHKHAVTAHNGVSYAYDANGSMTTRGSQTISYDPECRPVRVDSGPTICRFAYDGDGMRRKRLDNNGTIHYLGPYERVRHEVR
;
A
#
# COMPACT_ATOMS: atom_id res chain seq x y z
N MET A 1 6.76 -14.79 6.44
CA MET A 1 7.43 -13.81 7.32
C MET A 1 8.94 -13.86 7.11
N GLU A 2 9.64 -12.72 7.13
CA GLU A 2 11.08 -12.71 7.35
C GLU A 2 11.33 -13.37 8.73
N PRO A 3 12.13 -14.44 8.85
CA PRO A 3 12.24 -15.20 10.10
C PRO A 3 12.59 -14.35 11.33
N ARG A 4 13.34 -13.26 11.14
CA ARG A 4 13.70 -12.33 12.21
C ARG A 4 12.51 -11.55 12.76
N ALA A 5 11.64 -11.04 11.88
CA ALA A 5 10.44 -10.32 12.29
C ALA A 5 9.50 -11.25 13.09
N ALA A 6 9.31 -12.48 12.60
CA ALA A 6 8.51 -13.50 13.28
C ALA A 6 9.03 -13.82 14.67
N VAL A 7 10.33 -14.06 14.78
CA VAL A 7 10.97 -14.37 16.06
C VAL A 7 10.89 -13.20 17.02
N TYR A 8 11.08 -11.96 16.54
CA TYR A 8 10.97 -10.78 17.39
C TYR A 8 9.57 -10.63 17.97
N VAL A 9 8.55 -10.73 17.12
CA VAL A 9 7.14 -10.62 17.54
C VAL A 9 6.78 -11.78 18.50
N GLY A 10 7.20 -13.01 18.18
CA GLY A 10 6.99 -14.17 19.04
C GLY A 10 7.62 -14.03 20.42
N ARG A 11 8.83 -13.44 20.52
CA ARG A 11 9.54 -13.27 21.80
C ARG A 11 8.83 -12.26 22.68
N LYS A 12 8.44 -11.12 22.10
CA LYS A 12 7.73 -10.08 22.85
C LYS A 12 6.40 -10.62 23.39
N ALA A 13 5.69 -11.43 22.60
CA ALA A 13 4.45 -12.07 23.03
C ALA A 13 4.64 -13.16 24.09
N ALA A 14 5.78 -13.86 24.07
CA ALA A 14 6.11 -14.89 25.06
C ALA A 14 6.70 -14.32 26.37
N GLY A 15 7.10 -13.04 26.39
CA GLY A 15 7.71 -12.39 27.55
C GLY A 15 9.25 -12.29 27.59
N PRO A 16 10.05 -13.04 26.77
CA PRO A 16 11.48 -12.77 26.63
C PRO A 16 11.81 -11.36 26.13
N SER A 17 12.99 -10.87 26.52
CA SER A 17 13.54 -9.63 26.01
C SER A 17 13.75 -9.67 24.48
N PRO A 18 13.68 -8.51 23.80
CA PRO A 18 14.04 -8.38 22.39
C PRO A 18 15.39 -9.03 22.09
N ALA A 19 15.45 -9.82 21.01
CA ALA A 19 16.72 -10.38 20.55
C ALA A 19 17.67 -9.23 20.18
N THR A 20 18.84 -9.17 20.81
CA THR A 20 19.93 -8.26 20.43
C THR A 20 20.64 -8.84 19.23
N TRP A 21 20.28 -8.37 18.03
CA TRP A 21 20.99 -8.71 16.81
C TRP A 21 22.33 -7.97 16.80
N THR A 22 23.44 -8.70 16.76
CA THR A 22 24.81 -8.12 16.81
C THR A 22 25.30 -7.58 15.45
N ASP A 23 24.37 -7.27 14.54
CA ASP A 23 24.71 -6.92 13.15
C ASP A 23 25.13 -5.45 12.99
N LEU A 24 26.20 -5.22 12.21
CA LEU A 24 26.44 -3.93 11.55
C LEU A 24 25.54 -3.80 10.31
N ALA A 25 25.25 -2.55 9.90
CA ALA A 25 24.44 -2.24 8.72
C ALA A 25 24.94 -2.96 7.46
N ILE A 26 24.02 -3.51 6.66
CA ILE A 26 24.34 -4.11 5.37
C ILE A 26 24.65 -2.97 4.38
N VAL A 27 25.93 -2.79 4.05
CA VAL A 27 26.36 -1.84 3.02
C VAL A 27 26.19 -2.47 1.64
N ALA A 28 25.43 -1.82 0.76
CA ALA A 28 25.29 -2.25 -0.63
C ALA A 28 26.66 -2.25 -1.35
N GLY A 29 26.91 -3.27 -2.17
CA GLY A 29 28.16 -3.38 -2.95
C GLY A 29 29.28 -4.21 -2.31
N ALA A 30 29.16 -4.62 -1.04
CA ALA A 30 30.22 -5.34 -0.33
C ALA A 30 30.17 -6.88 -0.45
N GLY A 31 29.36 -7.45 -1.36
CA GLY A 31 29.19 -8.91 -1.46
C GLY A 31 28.58 -9.50 -0.18
N VAL A 32 27.25 -9.42 -0.05
CA VAL A 32 26.53 -9.87 1.14
C VAL A 32 26.65 -11.40 1.30
N ARG A 33 27.69 -11.86 2.00
CA ARG A 33 27.71 -13.22 2.54
C ARG A 33 26.78 -13.26 3.74
N VAL A 34 25.80 -14.16 3.73
CA VAL A 34 24.99 -14.43 4.92
C VAL A 34 25.92 -15.02 5.99
N ARG A 35 26.27 -14.22 7.00
CA ARG A 35 27.23 -14.61 8.03
C ARG A 35 26.63 -15.70 8.91
N ALA A 36 27.45 -16.70 9.26
CA ALA A 36 27.10 -17.81 10.17
C ALA A 36 26.49 -17.31 11.49
N LEU A 37 27.00 -16.20 12.01
CA LEU A 37 26.50 -15.52 13.22
C LEU A 37 24.99 -15.22 13.16
N ARG A 38 24.46 -14.85 12.00
CA ARG A 38 23.04 -14.52 11.82
C ARG A 38 22.13 -15.73 11.99
N PHE A 39 22.59 -16.89 11.53
CA PHE A 39 21.85 -18.15 11.63
C PHE A 39 21.89 -18.71 13.04
N THR A 40 23.04 -18.57 13.73
CA THR A 40 23.16 -18.95 15.13
C THR A 40 22.34 -18.06 16.04
N ASP A 41 22.35 -16.73 15.85
CA ASP A 41 21.52 -15.80 16.64
C ASP A 41 20.03 -16.07 16.45
N LEU A 42 19.62 -16.35 15.20
CA LEU A 42 18.24 -16.70 14.87
C LEU A 42 17.85 -18.06 15.47
N ARG A 43 18.73 -19.06 15.41
CA ARG A 43 18.52 -20.36 16.06
C ARG A 43 18.37 -20.20 17.57
N THR A 44 19.26 -19.46 18.23
CA THR A 44 19.16 -19.17 19.67
C THR A 44 17.84 -18.47 20.00
N SER A 45 17.45 -17.52 19.16
CA SER A 45 16.21 -16.79 19.39
C SER A 45 14.96 -17.67 19.21
N ILE A 46 14.96 -18.61 18.24
CA ILE A 46 13.91 -19.63 18.10
C ILE A 46 13.96 -20.63 19.27
N GLN A 47 15.15 -20.98 19.76
CA GLN A 47 15.30 -21.86 20.91
C GLN A 47 14.60 -21.27 22.14
N ASP A 48 14.76 -19.97 22.40
CA ASP A 48 14.07 -19.32 23.52
C ASP A 48 12.54 -19.39 23.38
N LEU A 49 12.02 -19.29 22.15
CA LEU A 49 10.58 -19.47 21.87
C LEU A 49 10.12 -20.90 22.14
N TRP A 50 10.91 -21.88 21.72
CA TRP A 50 10.65 -23.30 22.02
C TRP A 50 10.68 -23.58 23.51
N THR A 51 11.64 -23.02 24.24
CA THR A 51 11.73 -23.11 25.69
C THR A 51 10.49 -22.50 26.34
N ALA A 52 10.06 -21.31 25.90
CA ALA A 52 8.85 -20.65 26.40
C ALA A 52 7.57 -21.48 26.13
N ALA A 53 7.52 -22.16 24.98
CA ALA A 53 6.41 -23.02 24.58
C ALA A 53 6.47 -24.45 25.15
N GLY A 54 7.54 -24.83 25.86
CA GLY A 54 7.72 -26.18 26.36
C GLY A 54 8.00 -27.24 25.27
N LEU A 55 8.50 -26.82 24.10
CA LEU A 55 8.80 -27.70 22.96
C LEU A 55 10.17 -28.39 23.05
N GLY A 56 10.96 -28.08 24.08
CA GLY A 56 12.28 -28.66 24.31
C GLY A 56 13.38 -28.03 23.46
N THR A 57 14.37 -28.84 23.07
CA THR A 57 15.58 -28.38 22.37
C THR A 57 15.43 -28.51 20.86
N LEU A 58 15.84 -27.47 20.14
CA LEU A 58 15.88 -27.47 18.69
C LEU A 58 16.78 -28.59 18.14
N PRO A 59 16.35 -29.26 17.06
CA PRO A 59 17.22 -30.15 16.30
C PRO A 59 18.52 -29.46 15.85
N GLN A 60 19.49 -30.29 15.46
CA GLN A 60 20.68 -29.80 14.77
C GLN A 60 20.29 -29.39 13.34
N PHE A 61 21.00 -28.43 12.78
CA PHE A 61 20.89 -28.11 11.36
C PHE A 61 21.14 -29.38 10.54
N THR A 62 20.30 -29.64 9.55
CA THR A 62 20.44 -30.72 8.57
C THR A 62 21.78 -30.61 7.84
N GLY A 63 22.28 -29.39 7.64
CA GLY A 63 23.60 -29.10 7.08
C GLY A 63 24.80 -29.37 8.01
N GLY A 64 24.55 -29.84 9.24
CA GLY A 64 25.55 -29.95 10.32
C GLY A 64 25.71 -28.65 11.12
N ALA A 65 26.48 -28.68 12.21
CA ALA A 65 26.68 -27.50 13.07
C ALA A 65 27.18 -26.28 12.27
N ILE A 66 26.61 -25.10 12.54
CA ILE A 66 27.11 -23.82 12.01
C ILE A 66 28.06 -23.26 13.06
N ALA A 67 29.36 -23.40 12.84
CA ALA A 67 30.35 -22.61 13.55
C ALA A 67 30.83 -21.48 12.63
N ALA A 68 31.23 -20.35 13.23
CA ALA A 68 31.76 -19.22 12.48
C ALA A 68 32.93 -19.71 11.59
N GLU A 69 32.85 -19.40 10.30
CA GLU A 69 33.93 -19.57 9.32
C GLU A 69 34.32 -20.99 8.91
N THR A 70 33.68 -22.05 9.44
CA THR A 70 34.04 -23.44 9.11
C THR A 70 33.22 -24.07 7.98
N ARG A 71 31.98 -23.62 7.75
CA ARG A 71 31.15 -24.10 6.63
C ARG A 71 30.32 -23.02 5.96
N LYS A 72 30.08 -23.17 4.65
CA LYS A 72 29.11 -22.35 3.91
C LYS A 72 27.69 -22.64 4.38
N ILE A 73 26.86 -21.60 4.45
CA ILE A 73 25.43 -21.71 4.74
C ILE A 73 24.73 -22.33 3.53
N LYS A 74 23.89 -23.33 3.78
CA LYS A 74 23.11 -24.05 2.78
C LYS A 74 21.66 -23.58 2.82
N ALA A 75 20.94 -23.74 1.71
CA ALA A 75 19.49 -23.47 1.67
C ALA A 75 18.72 -24.31 2.71
N SER A 76 19.19 -25.54 2.98
CA SER A 76 18.64 -26.41 4.03
C SER A 76 18.64 -25.77 5.41
N ASP A 77 19.65 -24.96 5.74
CA ASP A 77 19.73 -24.31 7.05
C ASP A 77 18.59 -23.30 7.23
N LEU A 78 18.19 -22.62 6.16
CA LEU A 78 17.07 -21.69 6.19
C LEU A 78 15.74 -22.44 6.27
N THR A 79 15.64 -23.58 5.57
CA THR A 79 14.50 -24.48 5.66
C THR A 79 14.33 -25.01 7.09
N ASP A 80 15.42 -25.41 7.76
CA ASP A 80 15.41 -25.86 9.14
C ASP A 80 14.87 -24.78 10.07
N LEU A 81 15.42 -23.55 10.01
CA LEU A 81 14.96 -22.42 10.83
C LEU A 81 13.49 -22.09 10.61
N ARG A 82 13.02 -22.10 9.36
CA ARG A 82 11.61 -21.88 9.03
C ARG A 82 10.72 -22.97 9.58
N SER A 83 11.17 -24.23 9.49
CA SER A 83 10.42 -25.38 9.98
C SER A 83 10.30 -25.35 11.51
N TRP A 84 11.38 -25.01 12.20
CA TRP A 84 11.37 -24.88 13.66
C TRP A 84 10.52 -23.72 14.15
N LEU A 85 10.60 -22.57 13.46
CA LEU A 85 9.74 -21.43 13.76
C LEU A 85 8.26 -21.77 13.53
N ALA A 86 7.92 -22.46 12.43
CA ALA A 86 6.56 -22.90 12.15
C ALA A 86 6.01 -23.83 13.25
N GLN A 87 6.83 -24.78 13.73
CA GLN A 87 6.44 -25.65 14.86
C GLN A 87 6.14 -24.85 16.14
N TYR A 88 6.92 -23.80 16.44
CA TYR A 88 6.58 -22.89 17.52
C TYR A 88 5.25 -22.18 17.22
N GLU A 89 5.11 -21.55 16.06
CA GLU A 89 3.92 -20.77 15.66
C GLU A 89 2.62 -21.61 15.68
N ASP A 90 2.71 -22.92 15.45
CA ASP A 90 1.60 -23.87 15.46
C ASP A 90 1.32 -24.47 16.85
N SER A 91 2.22 -24.30 17.83
CA SER A 91 1.99 -24.77 19.20
C SER A 91 0.82 -24.05 19.88
N GLN A 92 0.11 -24.74 20.79
CA GLN A 92 -0.97 -24.12 21.57
C GLN A 92 -0.51 -22.88 22.35
N TYR A 93 0.75 -22.89 22.81
CA TYR A 93 1.37 -21.76 23.50
C TYR A 93 1.46 -20.53 22.61
N ALA A 94 1.94 -20.68 21.37
CA ALA A 94 2.01 -19.58 20.42
C ALA A 94 0.62 -19.18 19.93
N GLN A 95 -0.26 -20.13 19.63
CA GLN A 95 -1.61 -19.83 19.15
C GLN A 95 -2.41 -18.96 20.13
N THR A 96 -2.23 -19.16 21.44
CA THR A 96 -2.85 -18.33 22.50
C THR A 96 -2.18 -16.96 22.69
N ARG A 97 -1.00 -16.76 22.11
CA ARG A 97 -0.17 -15.54 22.22
C ARG A 97 0.21 -14.95 20.86
N ARG A 98 -0.51 -15.32 19.79
CA ARG A 98 -0.19 -14.91 18.41
C ARG A 98 -0.38 -13.40 18.26
N ALA A 99 0.67 -12.63 18.53
CA ALA A 99 0.83 -11.34 17.91
C ALA A 99 1.33 -11.61 16.48
N ARG A 100 0.55 -11.27 15.45
CA ARG A 100 1.08 -11.06 14.08
C ARG A 100 1.52 -9.62 13.86
N VAL A 101 1.01 -8.78 14.73
CA VAL A 101 1.22 -7.36 14.79
C VAL A 101 1.51 -7.06 16.25
N TYR A 102 2.60 -6.35 16.49
CA TYR A 102 2.94 -5.84 17.80
C TYR A 102 3.00 -4.32 17.71
N ILE A 103 2.28 -3.64 18.59
CA ILE A 103 2.13 -2.19 18.58
C ILE A 103 2.71 -1.64 19.88
N GLU A 104 3.52 -0.61 19.77
CA GLU A 104 4.00 0.17 20.90
C GLU A 104 3.36 1.55 20.91
N TYR A 105 3.07 2.01 22.12
CA TYR A 105 2.59 3.34 22.43
C TYR A 105 3.54 3.98 23.43
N ASP A 106 3.55 5.31 23.47
CA ASP A 106 4.11 6.09 24.58
C ASP A 106 5.62 5.89 24.82
N ALA A 107 6.34 5.32 23.84
CA ALA A 107 7.77 5.00 23.99
C ALA A 107 8.68 6.25 24.05
N PHE A 108 8.13 7.44 23.84
CA PHE A 108 8.86 8.69 23.82
C PHE A 108 8.27 9.66 24.84
N ASN A 109 9.14 10.20 25.70
CA ASN A 109 8.81 11.24 26.65
C ASN A 109 9.37 12.60 26.18
N ASP A 110 8.79 13.68 26.70
CA ASP A 110 9.23 15.06 26.45
C ASP A 110 10.53 15.39 27.20
N ASN A 111 11.51 14.46 27.26
CA ASN A 111 12.74 14.68 27.98
C ASN A 111 13.79 15.37 27.08
N PRO A 112 14.08 16.68 27.29
CA PRO A 112 15.06 17.41 26.48
C PRO A 112 16.50 16.92 26.67
N PHE A 113 16.76 16.05 27.65
CA PHE A 113 18.08 15.54 27.96
C PHE A 113 18.40 14.18 27.29
N GLN A 114 17.46 13.55 26.58
CA GLN A 114 17.65 12.24 25.94
C GLN A 114 17.67 12.25 24.39
N GLY A 115 17.75 13.43 23.76
CA GLY A 115 17.83 13.56 22.30
C GLY A 115 16.84 14.61 21.77
N PRO A 116 16.48 14.57 20.47
CA PRO A 116 15.39 15.39 19.95
C PRO A 116 14.13 15.15 20.78
N LEU A 117 13.37 16.20 21.11
CA LEU A 117 12.09 16.06 21.81
C LEU A 117 11.10 15.25 20.96
N GLN A 118 10.51 14.20 21.54
CA GLN A 118 9.61 13.27 20.85
C GLN A 118 8.32 13.10 21.67
N TYR A 119 7.21 13.59 21.14
CA TYR A 119 5.95 13.76 21.88
C TYR A 119 5.01 12.54 21.67
N GLY A 120 5.49 11.35 22.04
CA GLY A 120 4.82 10.08 21.73
C GLY A 120 3.72 9.64 22.69
N ILE A 121 3.46 10.36 23.78
CA ILE A 121 2.46 9.99 24.79
C ILE A 121 1.04 10.03 24.20
N GLY A 122 0.27 8.97 24.43
CA GLY A 122 -1.04 8.70 23.86
C GLY A 122 -1.01 8.28 22.39
N ARG A 123 0.16 8.04 21.79
CA ARG A 123 0.31 7.83 20.34
C ARG A 123 1.08 6.54 20.06
N ARG A 124 0.78 5.92 18.92
CA ARG A 124 1.54 4.77 18.41
C ARG A 124 2.96 5.22 18.09
N THR A 125 3.96 4.59 18.68
CA THR A 125 5.39 4.89 18.48
C THR A 125 6.13 3.79 17.75
N GLY A 126 5.56 2.57 17.71
CA GLY A 126 6.12 1.44 16.98
C GLY A 126 5.07 0.46 16.47
N LEU A 127 5.38 -0.18 15.35
CA LEU A 127 4.63 -1.28 14.76
C LEU A 127 5.61 -2.36 14.29
N TRP A 128 5.38 -3.60 14.65
CA TRP A 128 6.09 -4.75 14.10
C TRP A 128 5.08 -5.68 13.47
N ASP A 129 5.34 -6.11 12.25
CA ASP A 129 4.42 -6.90 11.45
C ASP A 129 5.18 -7.89 10.55
N GLY A 130 4.43 -8.59 9.70
CA GLY A 130 5.00 -9.58 8.79
C GLY A 130 5.95 -9.03 7.71
N CYS A 131 5.95 -7.71 7.50
CA CYS A 131 6.80 -6.99 6.55
C CYS A 131 8.03 -6.36 7.20
N GLY A 132 7.99 -6.10 8.50
CA GLY A 132 9.14 -5.65 9.28
C GLY A 132 8.75 -4.74 10.43
N ARG A 133 9.41 -3.58 10.54
CA ARG A 133 9.22 -2.62 11.63
C ARG A 133 8.84 -1.26 11.10
N GLN A 134 7.98 -0.57 11.82
CA GLN A 134 7.68 0.86 11.65
C GLN A 134 7.91 1.58 12.98
N SER A 135 8.41 2.80 12.90
CA SER A 135 8.59 3.68 14.05
C SER A 135 8.03 5.05 13.71
N PHE A 136 7.36 5.69 14.66
CA PHE A 136 6.64 6.94 14.43
C PHE A 136 7.06 8.02 15.43
N TRP A 137 7.25 9.23 14.95
CA TRP A 137 7.56 10.40 15.76
C TRP A 137 6.50 11.46 15.63
N TRP A 138 6.31 12.21 16.70
CA TRP A 138 5.23 13.16 16.85
C TRP A 138 5.76 14.49 17.37
N ASP A 139 5.16 15.59 16.95
CA ASP A 139 5.38 16.91 17.56
C ASP A 139 4.41 17.18 18.72
N ARG A 140 4.57 18.33 19.38
CA ARG A 140 3.75 18.73 20.53
C ARG A 140 2.26 18.89 20.21
N ALA A 141 1.90 19.12 18.95
CA ALA A 141 0.52 19.15 18.48
C ALA A 141 -0.04 17.75 18.17
N GLY A 142 0.78 16.71 18.31
CA GLY A 142 0.42 15.32 18.03
C GLY A 142 0.35 15.00 16.54
N ARG A 143 1.06 15.77 15.70
CA ARG A 143 1.18 15.53 14.26
C ARG A 143 2.42 14.69 13.99
N MET A 144 2.35 13.76 13.03
CA MET A 144 3.44 12.84 12.72
C MET A 144 4.56 13.59 12.00
N THR A 145 5.76 13.66 12.57
CA THR A 145 6.91 14.37 11.97
C THR A 145 7.88 13.44 11.25
N ARG A 146 7.86 12.15 11.59
CA ARG A 146 8.72 11.16 10.96
C ARG A 146 8.11 9.77 11.06
N GLU A 147 8.31 9.02 10.00
CA GLU A 147 8.05 7.58 9.92
C GLU A 147 9.34 6.91 9.43
N GLU A 148 9.78 5.89 10.16
CA GLU A 148 10.77 4.95 9.65
C GLU A 148 10.07 3.63 9.38
N ARG A 149 10.31 3.05 8.21
CA ARG A 149 9.82 1.72 7.86
C ARG A 149 10.97 0.85 7.38
N THR A 150 11.15 -0.29 8.02
CA THR A 150 12.12 -1.30 7.64
C THR A 150 11.41 -2.44 6.93
N ILE A 151 11.71 -2.64 5.64
CA ILE A 151 11.22 -3.77 4.82
C ILE A 151 12.42 -4.52 4.25
N ASP A 152 12.49 -5.83 4.46
CA ASP A 152 13.61 -6.69 4.04
C ASP A 152 14.99 -6.07 4.40
N GLY A 153 15.12 -5.61 5.65
CA GLY A 153 16.33 -4.98 6.18
C GLY A 153 16.67 -3.59 5.62
N THR A 154 15.84 -3.02 4.74
CA THR A 154 16.04 -1.67 4.21
C THR A 154 15.18 -0.67 4.95
N VAL A 155 15.80 0.38 5.49
CA VAL A 155 15.11 1.48 6.16
C VAL A 155 14.69 2.53 5.14
N TYR A 156 13.43 2.91 5.19
CA TYR A 156 12.81 4.00 4.45
C TYR A 156 12.37 5.05 5.45
N VAL A 157 12.76 6.30 5.22
CA VAL A 157 12.46 7.40 6.13
C VAL A 157 11.56 8.39 5.40
N THR A 158 10.48 8.81 6.04
CA THR A 158 9.63 9.87 5.52
C THR A 158 9.40 10.87 6.63
N GLN A 159 9.52 12.15 6.29
CA GLN A 159 9.48 13.21 7.27
C GLN A 159 8.49 14.28 6.84
N TRP A 160 7.79 14.84 7.83
CA TRP A 160 6.86 15.93 7.65
C TRP A 160 7.25 17.07 8.57
N SER A 161 7.14 18.29 8.05
CA SER A 161 7.04 19.49 8.87
C SER A 161 5.71 20.15 8.59
N TYR A 162 5.24 20.92 9.56
CA TYR A 162 3.93 21.56 9.50
C TYR A 162 4.08 23.04 9.78
N ASP A 163 3.20 23.84 9.19
CA ASP A 163 3.08 25.24 9.55
C ASP A 163 2.26 25.43 10.84
N ALA A 164 2.03 26.70 11.20
CA ALA A 164 1.27 27.08 12.38
C ALA A 164 -0.25 26.79 12.28
N MET A 165 -0.75 26.39 11.11
CA MET A 165 -2.16 26.06 10.85
C MET A 165 -2.39 24.55 10.68
N ASP A 166 -1.45 23.71 11.15
CA ASP A 166 -1.51 22.24 11.05
C ASP A 166 -1.48 21.68 9.61
N ARG A 167 -0.96 22.43 8.64
CA ARG A 167 -0.82 21.99 7.25
C ARG A 167 0.61 21.56 6.96
N VAL A 168 0.79 20.59 6.07
CA VAL A 168 2.12 20.09 5.68
C VAL A 168 2.90 21.20 4.98
N TYR A 169 4.01 21.62 5.57
CA TYR A 169 4.93 22.59 4.98
C TYR A 169 6.02 21.89 4.15
N GLN A 170 6.66 20.86 4.71
CA GLN A 170 7.61 20.03 3.96
C GLN A 170 7.30 18.54 4.09
N LEU A 171 7.56 17.82 3.02
CA LEU A 171 7.54 16.35 2.95
C LEU A 171 8.87 15.88 2.37
N THR A 172 9.65 15.15 3.17
CA THR A 172 10.89 14.51 2.71
C THR A 172 10.63 13.04 2.42
N TYR A 173 10.88 12.60 1.19
CA TYR A 173 10.75 11.21 0.76
C TYR A 173 11.99 10.37 1.15
N PRO A 174 11.87 9.02 1.12
CA PRO A 174 12.97 8.13 1.46
C PRO A 174 14.22 8.22 0.58
N ASP A 175 14.10 8.79 -0.62
CA ASP A 175 15.22 9.05 -1.53
C ASP A 175 15.90 10.41 -1.27
N GLY A 176 15.37 11.21 -0.34
CA GLY A 176 15.87 12.52 0.03
C GLY A 176 15.27 13.68 -0.76
N GLU A 177 14.35 13.44 -1.70
CA GLU A 177 13.57 14.51 -2.32
C GLU A 177 12.73 15.21 -1.25
N VAL A 178 12.78 16.55 -1.23
CA VAL A 178 12.00 17.39 -0.32
C VAL A 178 10.98 18.16 -1.14
N LEU A 179 9.71 17.92 -0.89
CA LEU A 179 8.62 18.76 -1.36
C LEU A 179 8.35 19.87 -0.36
N THR A 180 8.35 21.12 -0.82
CA THR A 180 7.91 22.28 -0.03
C THR A 180 6.58 22.80 -0.55
N HIS A 181 5.59 22.87 0.32
CA HIS A 181 4.26 23.36 0.04
C HIS A 181 4.15 24.80 0.57
N SER A 182 3.74 25.72 -0.30
CA SER A 182 3.41 27.09 0.08
C SER A 182 1.90 27.25 0.10
N TYR A 183 1.41 28.11 0.98
CA TYR A 183 -0.01 28.41 1.10
C TYR A 183 -0.26 29.91 0.96
N ALA A 184 -1.35 30.29 0.30
CA ALA A 184 -1.79 31.67 0.22
C ALA A 184 -2.46 32.12 1.53
N GLY A 185 -2.68 33.44 1.67
CA GLY A 185 -3.27 34.03 2.87
C GLY A 185 -4.71 33.56 3.19
N ASN A 186 -5.41 32.98 2.20
CA ASN A 186 -6.73 32.37 2.37
C ASN A 186 -6.69 30.93 2.89
N GLY A 187 -5.51 30.39 3.19
CA GLY A 187 -5.37 29.05 3.74
C GLY A 187 -5.14 27.93 2.69
N LEU A 188 -5.23 28.24 1.40
CA LEU A 188 -5.18 27.24 0.34
C LEU A 188 -3.77 27.08 -0.24
N LEU A 189 -3.46 25.89 -0.73
CA LEU A 189 -2.17 25.57 -1.35
C LEU A 189 -1.92 26.51 -2.52
N SER A 190 -0.76 27.17 -2.60
CA SER A 190 -0.40 28.09 -3.68
C SER A 190 0.76 27.61 -4.54
N GLN A 191 1.65 26.78 -3.99
CA GLN A 191 2.85 26.32 -4.68
C GLN A 191 3.30 24.96 -4.15
N ILE A 192 3.92 24.16 -5.03
CA ILE A 192 4.70 22.99 -4.64
C ILE A 192 6.05 23.06 -5.37
N THR A 193 7.14 23.02 -4.61
CA THR A 193 8.50 22.87 -5.14
C THR A 193 9.13 21.56 -4.67
N SER A 194 10.04 21.03 -5.46
CA SER A 194 10.83 19.84 -5.21
C SER A 194 12.31 20.20 -5.20
N SER A 195 13.07 19.64 -4.25
CA SER A 195 14.53 19.81 -4.19
C SER A 195 15.27 19.19 -5.37
N VAL A 196 14.64 18.27 -6.11
CA VAL A 196 15.23 17.60 -7.29
C VAL A 196 14.54 17.99 -8.60
N GLY A 197 13.23 18.29 -8.55
CA GLY A 197 12.40 18.59 -9.71
C GLY A 197 12.11 20.09 -9.95
N GLY A 198 12.63 20.98 -9.11
CA GLY A 198 12.37 22.43 -9.21
C GLY A 198 10.93 22.77 -8.82
N THR A 199 10.28 23.72 -9.49
CA THR A 199 8.88 24.04 -9.19
C THR A 199 7.95 23.06 -9.91
N LEU A 200 7.11 22.34 -9.15
CA LEU A 200 6.13 21.40 -9.72
C LEU A 200 4.79 22.09 -9.99
N VAL A 201 4.36 22.96 -9.07
CA VAL A 201 3.18 23.82 -9.20
C VAL A 201 3.61 25.23 -8.79
N SER A 202 3.49 26.20 -9.70
CA SER A 202 3.88 27.60 -9.47
C SER A 202 2.73 28.50 -9.04
N GLY A 203 1.49 28.05 -9.19
CA GLY A 203 0.31 28.81 -8.82
C GLY A 203 -0.94 27.94 -8.83
N THR A 204 -1.93 28.34 -8.03
CA THR A 204 -3.24 27.70 -7.96
C THR A 204 -4.34 28.76 -7.86
N GLU A 205 -5.51 28.43 -8.37
CA GLU A 205 -6.71 29.25 -8.22
C GLU A 205 -7.87 28.38 -7.74
N TYR A 206 -8.83 29.00 -7.07
CA TYR A 206 -9.97 28.34 -6.46
C TYR A 206 -11.25 29.14 -6.70
N ASN A 207 -12.39 28.45 -6.77
CA ASN A 207 -13.70 29.09 -6.76
C ASN A 207 -14.16 29.41 -5.33
N ALA A 208 -15.35 30.00 -5.20
CA ALA A 208 -15.95 30.36 -3.90
C ALA A 208 -16.29 29.16 -2.98
N LEU A 209 -16.27 27.92 -3.51
CA LEU A 209 -16.41 26.68 -2.74
C LEU A 209 -15.04 26.12 -2.30
N ASN A 210 -13.96 26.85 -2.53
CA ASN A 210 -12.56 26.41 -2.36
C ASN A 210 -12.21 25.17 -3.21
N LEU A 211 -12.93 24.94 -4.32
CA LEU A 211 -12.58 23.92 -5.30
C LEU A 211 -11.52 24.45 -6.27
N PRO A 212 -10.48 23.68 -6.59
CA PRO A 212 -9.37 24.13 -7.42
C PRO A 212 -9.78 24.30 -8.88
N THR A 213 -9.66 25.52 -9.41
CA THR A 213 -10.02 25.86 -10.80
C THR A 213 -8.81 25.91 -11.74
N ARG A 214 -7.60 26.11 -11.21
CA ARG A 214 -6.36 26.17 -12.00
C ARG A 214 -5.16 25.69 -11.19
N TYR A 215 -4.28 24.96 -11.85
CA TYR A 215 -2.92 24.66 -11.41
C TYR A 215 -1.96 25.09 -12.53
N THR A 216 -1.07 26.03 -12.25
CA THR A 216 0.05 26.36 -13.14
C THR A 216 1.18 25.40 -12.85
N LEU A 217 1.51 24.53 -13.80
CA LEU A 217 2.48 23.45 -13.63
C LEU A 217 3.88 23.93 -14.00
N GLY A 218 4.90 23.41 -13.31
CA GLY A 218 6.28 23.80 -13.58
C GLY A 218 6.62 25.21 -13.08
N SER A 219 7.76 25.73 -13.51
CA SER A 219 8.25 27.08 -13.21
C SER A 219 7.72 28.19 -14.15
N GLY A 220 6.71 27.92 -14.98
CA GLY A 220 6.12 28.92 -15.89
C GLY A 220 4.77 28.52 -16.48
N THR A 221 4.08 29.46 -17.12
CA THR A 221 2.72 29.35 -17.70
C THR A 221 2.61 28.35 -18.87
N THR A 222 3.66 27.57 -19.15
CA THR A 222 3.72 26.72 -20.33
C THR A 222 2.84 25.49 -20.21
N ALA A 223 2.38 25.09 -19.02
CA ALA A 223 1.39 24.05 -18.85
C ALA A 223 0.44 24.37 -17.70
N GLU A 224 -0.87 24.15 -17.90
CA GLU A 224 -1.89 24.39 -16.89
C GLU A 224 -2.92 23.26 -16.87
N MET A 225 -3.30 22.83 -15.68
CA MET A 225 -4.51 22.05 -15.46
C MET A 225 -5.63 22.99 -15.02
N ARG A 226 -6.79 22.94 -15.67
CA ARG A 226 -7.95 23.77 -15.36
C ARG A 226 -9.18 22.90 -15.12
N HIS A 227 -9.99 23.33 -14.16
CA HIS A 227 -11.27 22.72 -13.86
C HIS A 227 -12.36 23.78 -13.84
N THR A 228 -13.54 23.39 -14.31
CA THR A 228 -14.77 24.15 -14.06
C THR A 228 -15.79 23.27 -13.36
N TYR A 229 -16.71 23.89 -12.65
CA TYR A 229 -17.72 23.21 -11.84
C TYR A 229 -19.09 23.78 -12.16
N TYR A 230 -20.13 22.97 -11.99
CA TYR A 230 -21.51 23.44 -12.11
C TYR A 230 -21.83 24.44 -11.00
N GLY A 231 -22.17 25.67 -11.39
CA GLY A 231 -22.50 26.78 -10.50
C GLY A 231 -23.99 26.92 -10.22
N PRO A 232 -24.40 27.94 -9.45
CA PRO A 232 -25.81 28.17 -9.12
C PRO A 232 -26.61 28.69 -10.33
N ASP A 233 -25.91 29.13 -11.37
CA ASP A 233 -26.39 29.59 -12.67
C ASP A 233 -26.75 28.46 -13.64
N ALA A 234 -26.50 27.20 -13.27
CA ALA A 234 -26.85 26.01 -14.04
C ALA A 234 -27.93 25.16 -13.33
N PRO A 235 -29.16 25.68 -13.16
CA PRO A 235 -30.23 24.95 -12.47
C PRO A 235 -30.56 23.65 -13.21
N GLY A 236 -30.71 22.56 -12.46
CA GLY A 236 -30.94 21.21 -13.01
C GLY A 236 -29.67 20.37 -13.18
N TRP A 237 -28.49 20.93 -12.94
CA TRP A 237 -27.23 20.20 -12.85
C TRP A 237 -26.77 20.08 -11.39
N PRO A 238 -26.01 19.03 -11.03
CA PRO A 238 -25.54 18.84 -9.67
C PRO A 238 -24.52 19.92 -9.29
N TYR A 239 -24.94 20.82 -8.38
CA TYR A 239 -24.15 21.97 -7.94
C TYR A 239 -22.82 21.53 -7.31
N GLY A 240 -21.71 22.14 -7.73
CA GLY A 240 -20.37 21.82 -7.28
C GLY A 240 -19.73 20.61 -7.98
N SER A 241 -20.46 19.88 -8.82
CA SER A 241 -19.89 18.78 -9.61
C SER A 241 -18.93 19.27 -10.67
N LEU A 242 -17.89 18.47 -10.95
CA LEU A 242 -16.87 18.75 -11.95
C LEU A 242 -17.50 18.75 -13.34
N LYS A 243 -17.36 19.86 -14.07
CA LYS A 243 -17.91 20.05 -15.41
C LYS A 243 -16.86 19.85 -16.49
N THR A 244 -15.67 20.41 -16.32
CA THR A 244 -14.57 20.25 -17.28
C THR A 244 -13.24 19.95 -16.63
N ILE A 245 -12.40 19.19 -17.32
CA ILE A 245 -10.97 18.99 -17.03
C ILE A 245 -10.19 19.34 -18.30
N GLN A 246 -9.31 20.33 -18.21
CA GLN A 246 -8.50 20.81 -19.31
C GLN A 246 -7.03 20.79 -18.95
N LEU A 247 -6.23 20.04 -19.71
CA LEU A 247 -4.78 20.15 -19.68
C LEU A 247 -4.36 20.94 -20.92
N GLN A 248 -3.76 22.10 -20.71
CA GLN A 248 -3.35 22.99 -21.80
C GLN A 248 -1.87 23.33 -21.71
N GLN A 249 -1.24 23.59 -22.86
CA GLN A 249 0.17 23.93 -23.00
C GLN A 249 0.37 25.17 -23.89
N GLY A 250 1.47 25.91 -23.64
CA GLY A 250 1.88 27.07 -24.43
C GLY A 250 1.22 28.39 -24.03
N THR A 251 1.21 29.35 -24.93
CA THR A 251 0.56 30.66 -24.78
C THR A 251 -0.70 30.73 -25.64
N SER A 252 -1.64 31.63 -25.29
CA SER A 252 -2.89 31.78 -26.04
C SER A 252 -2.64 32.09 -27.53
N PRO A 253 -3.31 31.38 -28.47
CA PRO A 253 -4.26 30.29 -28.24
C PRO A 253 -3.55 29.01 -27.75
N TYR A 254 -4.01 28.49 -26.62
CA TYR A 254 -3.39 27.33 -25.97
C TYR A 254 -3.55 26.05 -26.81
N GLN A 255 -2.57 25.16 -26.74
CA GLN A 255 -2.72 23.78 -27.20
C GLN A 255 -3.38 22.96 -26.10
N TYR A 256 -4.56 22.41 -26.34
CA TYR A 256 -5.18 21.46 -25.43
C TYR A 256 -4.59 20.06 -25.65
N LEU A 257 -4.09 19.45 -24.58
CA LEU A 257 -3.66 18.05 -24.53
C LEU A 257 -4.79 17.14 -24.03
N VAL A 258 -5.68 17.69 -23.21
CA VAL A 258 -6.93 17.08 -22.75
C VAL A 258 -7.97 18.18 -22.69
N ASN A 259 -9.18 17.92 -23.21
CA ASN A 259 -10.33 18.81 -22.99
C ASN A 259 -11.56 17.95 -22.77
N ARG A 260 -11.81 17.62 -21.51
CA ARG A 260 -12.85 16.69 -21.09
C ARG A 260 -14.04 17.43 -20.51
N ASP A 261 -15.21 17.20 -21.08
CA ASP A 261 -16.51 17.65 -20.59
C ASP A 261 -17.24 16.49 -19.91
N MET A 262 -17.88 16.77 -18.76
CA MET A 262 -18.65 15.81 -17.98
C MET A 262 -20.09 16.30 -17.87
N LEU A 263 -21.03 15.47 -18.32
CA LEU A 263 -22.46 15.68 -18.14
C LEU A 263 -23.00 14.69 -17.12
N TYR A 264 -24.06 15.10 -16.43
CA TYR A 264 -24.77 14.32 -15.43
C TYR A 264 -26.25 14.14 -15.80
N ASP A 265 -26.91 13.16 -15.21
CA ASP A 265 -28.36 13.13 -15.16
C ASP A 265 -28.88 13.99 -13.97
N PRO A 266 -30.21 14.18 -13.81
CA PRO A 266 -30.76 15.00 -12.73
C PRO A 266 -30.49 14.49 -11.31
N VAL A 267 -30.17 13.21 -11.13
CA VAL A 267 -29.85 12.62 -9.82
C VAL A 267 -28.35 12.64 -9.51
N GLY A 268 -27.53 12.98 -10.50
CA GLY A 268 -26.09 13.21 -10.35
C GLY A 268 -25.21 12.07 -10.86
N ASN A 269 -25.75 11.08 -11.56
CA ASN A 269 -24.93 10.08 -12.24
C ASN A 269 -24.27 10.70 -13.47
N VAL A 270 -23.04 10.30 -13.81
CA VAL A 270 -22.36 10.79 -15.01
C VAL A 270 -23.05 10.24 -16.25
N SER A 271 -23.71 11.08 -17.04
CA SER A 271 -24.40 10.67 -18.27
C SER A 271 -23.50 10.68 -19.49
N SER A 272 -22.45 11.51 -19.50
CA SER A 272 -21.47 11.51 -20.58
C SER A 272 -20.11 12.05 -20.14
N ILE A 273 -19.06 11.49 -20.72
CA ILE A 273 -17.71 12.04 -20.72
C ILE A 273 -17.26 12.20 -22.17
N ALA A 274 -16.93 13.41 -22.58
CA ALA A 274 -16.42 13.70 -23.92
C ALA A 274 -15.07 14.38 -23.85
N ASP A 275 -14.06 13.86 -24.53
CA ASP A 275 -12.73 14.47 -24.69
C ASP A 275 -12.55 14.95 -26.13
N SER A 276 -12.66 16.26 -26.35
CA SER A 276 -12.61 16.83 -27.70
C SER A 276 -11.22 16.79 -28.33
N VAL A 277 -10.16 16.57 -27.54
CA VAL A 277 -8.79 16.44 -28.06
C VAL A 277 -8.54 15.02 -28.54
N ASN A 278 -8.96 14.03 -27.75
CA ASN A 278 -8.76 12.61 -28.07
C ASN A 278 -9.87 12.02 -28.95
N GLY A 279 -10.95 12.79 -29.21
CA GLY A 279 -12.09 12.33 -30.01
C GLY A 279 -12.90 11.24 -29.33
N GLU A 280 -12.82 11.15 -28.00
CA GLU A 280 -13.53 10.15 -27.21
C GLU A 280 -14.86 10.73 -26.73
N ALA A 281 -15.97 10.05 -26.98
CA ALA A 281 -17.26 10.41 -26.40
C ALA A 281 -17.93 9.14 -25.88
N ILE A 282 -18.07 9.05 -24.57
CA ILE A 282 -18.70 7.93 -23.89
C ILE A 282 -19.99 8.44 -23.25
N THR A 283 -21.09 7.75 -23.52
CA THR A 283 -22.38 7.99 -22.88
C THR A 283 -22.70 6.83 -21.96
N TYR A 284 -23.30 7.14 -20.81
CA TYR A 284 -23.67 6.18 -19.80
C TYR A 284 -25.17 6.22 -19.57
N SER A 285 -25.76 5.06 -19.32
CA SER A 285 -27.15 4.96 -18.87
C SER A 285 -27.24 4.03 -17.67
N TYR A 286 -28.24 4.26 -16.86
CA TYR A 286 -28.43 3.62 -15.57
C TYR A 286 -29.84 3.07 -15.47
N ASP A 287 -30.02 2.03 -14.67
CA ASP A 287 -31.36 1.61 -14.27
C ASP A 287 -31.92 2.50 -13.16
N HIS A 288 -33.15 2.21 -12.72
CA HIS A 288 -33.84 2.98 -11.68
C HIS A 288 -33.20 2.90 -10.28
N LEU A 289 -32.14 2.10 -10.10
CA LEU A 289 -31.35 1.99 -8.86
C LEU A 289 -29.94 2.57 -9.04
N ASP A 290 -29.74 3.41 -10.06
CA ASP A 290 -28.46 4.05 -10.39
C ASP A 290 -27.33 3.05 -10.71
N ARG A 291 -27.68 1.84 -11.20
CA ARG A 291 -26.69 0.85 -11.64
C ARG A 291 -26.43 0.99 -13.13
N LEU A 292 -25.16 0.98 -13.53
CA LEU A 292 -24.72 1.15 -14.91
C LEU A 292 -25.30 0.08 -15.84
N GLN A 293 -26.12 0.46 -16.81
CA GLN A 293 -26.67 -0.45 -17.83
C GLN A 293 -25.89 -0.44 -19.14
N ASN A 294 -25.37 0.71 -19.56
CA ASN A 294 -24.63 0.86 -20.81
C ASN A 294 -23.51 1.89 -20.67
N ALA A 295 -22.37 1.61 -21.30
CA ALA A 295 -21.33 2.57 -21.67
C ALA A 295 -21.05 2.42 -23.18
N SER A 296 -21.19 3.48 -23.97
CA SER A 296 -21.27 3.36 -25.45
C SER A 296 -19.94 3.08 -26.18
N ALA A 297 -18.80 3.53 -25.65
CA ALA A 297 -17.49 3.50 -26.32
C ALA A 297 -16.35 3.30 -25.30
N PRO A 298 -15.12 2.91 -25.71
CA PRO A 298 -14.68 2.59 -27.07
C PRO A 298 -15.06 1.18 -27.57
N ALA A 299 -15.40 0.24 -26.68
CA ALA A 299 -15.83 -1.11 -27.07
C ALA A 299 -17.35 -1.33 -26.98
N GLY A 300 -18.08 -0.46 -26.27
CA GLY A 300 -19.47 -0.68 -25.91
C GLY A 300 -19.58 -1.75 -24.82
N GLU A 301 -20.03 -1.37 -23.62
CA GLU A 301 -20.25 -2.30 -22.51
C GLU A 301 -21.71 -2.23 -22.08
N THR A 302 -22.35 -3.38 -21.93
CA THR A 302 -23.73 -3.50 -21.44
C THR A 302 -23.76 -4.42 -20.23
N TYR A 303 -24.60 -4.07 -19.24
CA TYR A 303 -24.76 -4.84 -18.03
C TYR A 303 -26.24 -5.04 -17.74
N THR A 304 -26.57 -6.24 -17.26
CA THR A 304 -27.87 -6.56 -16.69
C THR A 304 -27.66 -7.07 -15.28
N TYR A 305 -28.66 -6.90 -14.42
CA TYR A 305 -28.59 -7.26 -13.01
C TYR A 305 -29.82 -8.05 -12.61
N ASN A 306 -29.65 -8.95 -11.64
CA ASN A 306 -30.78 -9.59 -10.99
C ASN A 306 -31.31 -8.73 -9.81
N GLU A 307 -32.37 -9.22 -9.17
CA GLU A 307 -33.07 -8.52 -8.07
C GLU A 307 -32.18 -8.27 -6.84
N ILE A 308 -31.19 -9.13 -6.59
CA ILE A 308 -30.27 -9.00 -5.44
C ILE A 308 -29.00 -8.19 -5.77
N GLY A 309 -28.92 -7.60 -6.97
CA GLY A 309 -27.83 -6.72 -7.38
C GLY A 309 -26.64 -7.41 -8.04
N ASN A 310 -26.66 -8.73 -8.22
CA ASN A 310 -25.61 -9.42 -8.96
C ASN A 310 -25.68 -9.05 -10.45
N ILE A 311 -24.52 -8.87 -11.08
CA ILE A 311 -24.44 -8.77 -12.54
C ILE A 311 -24.92 -10.09 -13.12
N GLN A 312 -25.98 -10.07 -13.92
CA GLN A 312 -26.55 -11.23 -14.60
C GLN A 312 -25.83 -11.51 -15.91
N ALA A 313 -25.49 -10.47 -16.67
CA ALA A 313 -24.70 -10.58 -17.89
C ALA A 313 -23.91 -9.30 -18.17
N ARG A 314 -22.75 -9.46 -18.82
CA ARG A 314 -21.95 -8.38 -19.42
C ARG A 314 -21.82 -8.66 -20.91
N ASN A 315 -22.22 -7.72 -21.77
CA ASN A 315 -22.22 -7.89 -23.24
C ASN A 315 -22.94 -9.16 -23.69
N GLY A 316 -24.07 -9.48 -23.05
CA GLY A 316 -24.84 -10.71 -23.28
C GLY A 316 -24.19 -11.99 -22.74
N LEU A 317 -22.96 -11.95 -22.23
CA LEU A 317 -22.28 -13.09 -21.63
C LEU A 317 -22.68 -13.22 -20.15
N PRO A 318 -23.29 -14.35 -19.74
CA PRO A 318 -23.84 -14.49 -18.41
C PRO A 318 -22.75 -14.62 -17.34
N TYR A 319 -23.11 -14.21 -16.13
CA TYR A 319 -22.44 -14.59 -14.89
C TYR A 319 -23.31 -15.63 -14.17
N THR A 320 -22.69 -16.68 -13.65
CA THR A 320 -23.39 -17.69 -12.83
C THR A 320 -22.99 -17.56 -11.37
N TYR A 321 -23.92 -17.91 -10.48
CA TYR A 321 -23.76 -17.85 -9.01
C TYR A 321 -24.28 -19.15 -8.42
N GLY A 322 -23.50 -20.23 -8.58
CA GLY A 322 -23.85 -21.58 -8.14
C GLY A 322 -23.54 -21.87 -6.68
N ASP A 323 -22.88 -20.96 -5.97
CA ASP A 323 -22.51 -21.12 -4.57
C ASP A 323 -23.62 -20.60 -3.64
N THR A 324 -24.37 -21.54 -3.04
CA THR A 324 -25.46 -21.20 -2.13
C THR A 324 -25.02 -20.57 -0.81
N ALA A 325 -23.78 -20.80 -0.38
CA ALA A 325 -23.20 -20.20 0.82
C ALA A 325 -22.70 -18.76 0.54
N HIS A 326 -22.32 -18.49 -0.71
CA HIS A 326 -21.79 -17.19 -1.15
C HIS A 326 -22.61 -16.62 -2.31
N LYS A 327 -23.84 -16.16 -2.04
CA LYS A 327 -24.83 -15.73 -3.05
C LYS A 327 -24.37 -14.62 -4.02
N HIS A 328 -23.33 -13.88 -3.68
CA HIS A 328 -22.74 -12.81 -4.50
C HIS A 328 -21.44 -13.23 -5.20
N ALA A 329 -20.96 -14.46 -4.98
CA ALA A 329 -19.73 -14.98 -5.55
C ALA A 329 -19.99 -15.56 -6.95
N VAL A 330 -19.39 -14.93 -7.96
CA VAL A 330 -19.44 -15.43 -9.35
C VAL A 330 -18.77 -16.79 -9.39
N THR A 331 -19.45 -17.84 -9.87
CA THR A 331 -18.89 -19.18 -10.07
C THR A 331 -18.42 -19.43 -11.50
N ALA A 332 -18.97 -18.73 -12.49
CA ALA A 332 -18.48 -18.77 -13.86
C ALA A 332 -18.83 -17.50 -14.65
N HIS A 333 -17.97 -17.15 -15.61
CA HIS A 333 -18.21 -16.10 -16.60
C HIS A 333 -17.32 -16.34 -17.84
N ASN A 334 -17.92 -16.28 -19.04
CA ASN A 334 -17.21 -16.39 -20.32
C ASN A 334 -16.22 -17.58 -20.40
N GLY A 335 -16.67 -18.78 -19.99
CA GLY A 335 -15.86 -20.00 -19.99
C GLY A 335 -14.80 -20.10 -18.86
N VAL A 336 -14.65 -19.06 -18.03
CA VAL A 336 -13.79 -19.08 -16.85
C VAL A 336 -14.61 -19.48 -15.64
N SER A 337 -14.13 -20.47 -14.88
CA SER A 337 -14.71 -20.89 -13.60
C SER A 337 -13.97 -20.26 -12.43
N TYR A 338 -14.68 -20.08 -11.31
CA TYR A 338 -14.15 -19.48 -10.09
C TYR A 338 -14.59 -20.33 -8.89
N ALA A 339 -13.69 -20.53 -7.94
CA ALA A 339 -13.98 -21.22 -6.69
C ALA A 339 -13.55 -20.39 -5.48
N TYR A 340 -14.13 -20.69 -4.34
CA TYR A 340 -13.97 -19.93 -3.10
C TYR A 340 -13.73 -20.87 -1.93
N ASP A 341 -13.06 -20.38 -0.90
CA ASP A 341 -13.03 -21.06 0.39
C ASP A 341 -14.30 -20.75 1.23
N ALA A 342 -14.38 -21.33 2.43
CA ALA A 342 -15.52 -21.15 3.33
C ALA A 342 -15.69 -19.71 3.86
N ASN A 343 -14.67 -18.86 3.72
CA ASN A 343 -14.73 -17.45 4.12
C ASN A 343 -15.12 -16.55 2.92
N GLY A 344 -15.39 -17.13 1.75
CA GLY A 344 -15.72 -16.39 0.53
C GLY A 344 -14.51 -15.81 -0.20
N SER A 345 -13.29 -16.22 0.14
CA SER A 345 -12.08 -15.78 -0.58
C SER A 345 -11.87 -16.63 -1.84
N MET A 346 -11.68 -15.98 -2.99
CA MET A 346 -11.55 -16.65 -4.30
C MET A 346 -10.25 -17.47 -4.37
N THR A 347 -10.32 -18.78 -4.31
CA THR A 347 -9.16 -19.68 -4.37
C THR A 347 -8.72 -20.01 -5.79
N THR A 348 -9.63 -19.92 -6.77
CA THR A 348 -9.32 -20.16 -8.18
C THR A 348 -10.01 -19.16 -9.12
N ARG A 349 -9.31 -18.85 -10.22
CA ARG A 349 -9.84 -18.09 -11.36
C ARG A 349 -9.30 -18.73 -12.64
N GLY A 350 -10.10 -19.57 -13.29
CA GLY A 350 -9.65 -20.40 -14.40
C GLY A 350 -8.49 -21.29 -13.96
N SER A 351 -7.32 -21.14 -14.60
CA SER A 351 -6.09 -21.86 -14.22
C SER A 351 -5.29 -21.17 -13.11
N GLN A 352 -5.67 -19.96 -12.70
CA GLN A 352 -4.99 -19.24 -11.63
C GLN A 352 -5.43 -19.78 -10.27
N THR A 353 -4.48 -19.94 -9.35
CA THR A 353 -4.78 -20.23 -7.94
C THR A 353 -4.32 -19.09 -7.06
N ILE A 354 -5.08 -18.83 -5.98
CA ILE A 354 -4.85 -17.71 -5.07
C ILE A 354 -4.87 -18.27 -3.64
N SER A 355 -3.85 -17.95 -2.86
CA SER A 355 -3.81 -18.28 -1.43
C SER A 355 -3.81 -17.02 -0.58
N TYR A 356 -4.33 -17.13 0.63
CA TYR A 356 -4.59 -16.02 1.53
C TYR A 356 -3.84 -16.16 2.85
N ASP A 357 -3.56 -15.04 3.51
CA ASP A 357 -3.26 -15.07 4.94
C ASP A 357 -4.56 -15.23 5.75
N PRO A 358 -4.46 -15.51 7.07
CA PRO A 358 -5.67 -15.70 7.86
C PRO A 358 -6.48 -14.42 8.15
N GLU A 359 -6.05 -13.25 7.67
CA GLU A 359 -6.86 -12.02 7.58
C GLU A 359 -7.60 -11.92 6.22
N CYS A 360 -7.62 -12.99 5.42
CA CYS A 360 -8.23 -13.07 4.09
C CYS A 360 -7.64 -12.09 3.08
N ARG A 361 -6.34 -11.79 3.18
CA ARG A 361 -5.60 -10.99 2.18
C ARG A 361 -4.82 -11.89 1.23
N PRO A 362 -4.86 -11.69 -0.11
CA PRO A 362 -4.12 -12.53 -1.04
C PRO A 362 -2.60 -12.47 -0.82
N VAL A 363 -1.94 -13.58 -0.48
CA VAL A 363 -0.48 -13.64 -0.29
C VAL A 363 0.27 -14.28 -1.45
N ARG A 364 -0.42 -15.04 -2.30
CA ARG A 364 0.17 -15.67 -3.49
C ARG A 364 -0.87 -15.81 -4.59
N VAL A 365 -0.47 -15.51 -5.82
CA VAL A 365 -1.24 -15.77 -7.05
C VAL A 365 -0.33 -16.55 -7.99
N ASP A 366 -0.69 -17.79 -8.29
CA ASP A 366 0.00 -18.63 -9.26
C ASP A 366 -0.75 -18.59 -10.59
N SER A 367 -0.08 -18.11 -11.65
CA SER A 367 -0.62 -17.96 -13.00
C SER A 367 0.24 -18.73 -14.00
N GLY A 368 0.40 -20.04 -13.77
CA GLY A 368 1.31 -20.89 -14.55
C GLY A 368 2.79 -20.54 -14.27
N PRO A 369 3.57 -20.04 -15.25
CA PRO A 369 4.98 -19.70 -15.05
C PRO A 369 5.19 -18.42 -14.22
N THR A 370 4.14 -17.60 -14.06
CA THR A 370 4.21 -16.36 -13.29
C THR A 370 3.64 -16.60 -11.90
N ILE A 371 4.48 -16.38 -10.89
CA ILE A 371 4.06 -16.42 -9.48
C ILE A 371 4.21 -15.02 -8.92
N CYS A 372 3.13 -14.48 -8.36
CA CYS A 372 3.16 -13.22 -7.63
C CYS A 372 2.94 -13.50 -6.14
N ARG A 373 3.73 -12.87 -5.28
CA ARG A 373 3.62 -12.96 -3.82
C ARG A 373 3.45 -11.57 -3.23
N PHE A 374 2.66 -11.50 -2.16
CA PHE A 374 2.37 -10.25 -1.47
C PHE A 374 2.68 -10.36 0.02
N ALA A 375 2.98 -9.23 0.65
CA ALA A 375 3.00 -9.12 2.10
C ALA A 375 2.36 -7.79 2.52
N TYR A 376 1.70 -7.83 3.68
CA TYR A 376 0.92 -6.74 4.23
C TYR A 376 1.42 -6.41 5.63
N ASP A 377 1.35 -5.13 5.98
CA ASP A 377 1.64 -4.69 7.34
C ASP A 377 0.47 -4.96 8.30
N GLY A 378 0.67 -4.57 9.56
CA GLY A 378 -0.33 -4.71 10.60
C GLY A 378 -1.57 -3.82 10.43
N ASP A 379 -1.50 -2.81 9.56
CA ASP A 379 -2.61 -1.90 9.24
C ASP A 379 -3.41 -2.36 8.00
N GLY A 380 -3.06 -3.52 7.41
CA GLY A 380 -3.76 -4.04 6.24
C GLY A 380 -3.17 -3.58 4.90
N MET A 381 -2.15 -2.72 4.91
CA MET A 381 -1.59 -2.14 3.69
C MET A 381 -0.58 -3.08 3.05
N ARG A 382 -0.69 -3.30 1.74
CA ARG A 382 0.31 -4.09 0.99
C ARG A 382 1.64 -3.35 1.00
N ARG A 383 2.70 -3.97 1.52
CA ARG A 383 4.06 -3.38 1.59
C ARG A 383 5.06 -4.04 0.67
N LYS A 384 4.76 -5.25 0.19
CA LYS A 384 5.64 -5.98 -0.72
C LYS A 384 4.85 -6.66 -1.82
N ARG A 385 5.39 -6.60 -3.04
CA ARG A 385 5.03 -7.46 -4.16
C ARG A 385 6.31 -8.06 -4.73
N LEU A 386 6.33 -9.37 -4.92
CA LEU A 386 7.43 -10.11 -5.53
C LEU A 386 6.88 -10.94 -6.69
N ASP A 387 7.46 -10.77 -7.87
CA ASP A 387 7.22 -11.65 -9.02
C ASP A 387 8.52 -11.91 -9.79
N ASN A 388 8.42 -12.49 -10.99
CA ASN A 388 9.58 -12.81 -11.82
C ASN A 388 10.38 -11.56 -12.27
N ASN A 389 9.82 -10.35 -12.13
CA ASN A 389 10.49 -9.09 -12.48
C ASN A 389 11.23 -8.45 -11.29
N GLY A 390 11.09 -9.03 -10.10
CA GLY A 390 11.76 -8.57 -8.88
C GLY A 390 10.80 -8.18 -7.76
N THR A 391 11.32 -7.39 -6.81
CA THR A 391 10.56 -6.96 -5.62
C THR A 391 10.22 -5.48 -5.70
N ILE A 392 8.96 -5.16 -5.45
CA ILE A 392 8.47 -3.79 -5.23
C ILE A 392 8.14 -3.62 -3.75
N HIS A 393 8.65 -2.55 -3.14
CA HIS A 393 8.27 -2.12 -1.81
C HIS A 393 7.33 -0.93 -1.88
N TYR A 394 6.21 -0.99 -1.17
CA TYR A 394 5.24 0.10 -1.07
C TYR A 394 5.38 0.81 0.27
N LEU A 395 5.43 2.13 0.25
CA LEU A 395 5.70 2.98 1.40
C LEU A 395 4.57 3.98 1.64
N GLY A 396 3.34 3.61 1.25
CA GLY A 396 2.17 4.49 1.24
C GLY A 396 1.90 4.93 -0.19
N PRO A 397 1.91 6.23 -0.51
CA PRO A 397 1.62 6.71 -1.86
C PRO A 397 2.77 6.52 -2.86
N TYR A 398 3.95 6.07 -2.44
CA TYR A 398 5.12 5.85 -3.29
C TYR A 398 5.66 4.42 -3.19
N GLU A 399 6.37 4.01 -4.24
CA GLU A 399 6.97 2.68 -4.36
C GLU A 399 8.46 2.74 -4.71
N ARG A 400 9.19 1.71 -4.29
CA ARG A 400 10.56 1.47 -4.75
C ARG A 400 10.61 0.15 -5.51
N VAL A 401 11.05 0.22 -6.77
CA VAL A 401 11.28 -0.95 -7.62
C VAL A 401 12.72 -1.42 -7.47
N ARG A 402 12.93 -2.70 -7.12
CA ARG A 402 14.24 -3.36 -7.18
C ARG A 402 14.24 -4.38 -8.30
N HIS A 403 15.02 -4.10 -9.34
CA HIS A 403 15.37 -5.10 -10.34
C HIS A 403 16.47 -6.00 -9.78
N GLU A 404 16.25 -7.31 -9.80
CA GLU A 404 17.34 -8.26 -9.59
C GLU A 404 18.16 -8.29 -10.88
N VAL A 405 19.39 -7.73 -10.83
CA VAL A 405 20.37 -7.93 -11.89
C VAL A 405 20.77 -9.40 -11.85
N ARG A 406 20.48 -10.12 -12.95
CA ARG A 406 20.82 -11.54 -13.13
C ARG A 406 22.32 -11.80 -13.06
#